data_AF-A0A4S2FFH5-F1
#
_entry.id   AF-A0A4S2FFH5-F1
#
_cell.length_a   1.000
_cell.length_b   1.000
_cell.length_c   1.000
_cell.angle_alpha   90.00
_cell.angle_beta   90.00
_cell.angle_gamma   90.00
#
_symmetry.space_group_name_H-M   'P 1'
#
loop_
_entity.id
_entity.type
_entity.pdbx_description
1 polymer ?
#
loop_
_entity_poly.entity_id
_entity_poly.type
_entity_poly.pdbx_seq_one_letter_code
_entity_poly.pdbx_strand_id
1 'polypeptide(L)'
;MKTNLPHEVVLDLLPGYIEHLNHPETDALVQAHLNACPSCAQTYARMAHEMDSPPEHAHEIDYLKKIRRRGRWKVAGAALLAIVLVFGSFGFWTYGIGKMAPTRSLRYFLYVSEPCVVIDGSMLNESETVKGVQWKQDGSTLVATIRTVPKRTDASSTFHSQYSPSAPVETVVVNGRVAWENGEKIEQSTSRLYDLRTPGGDDLEKIRQIVAFDGAIQDFDVAFEAGTVSIETPEDVDATAMKAASQRLLALVQVAHTVRWNDRVSYRCSDFLEGDKLKEAYDHPLVLQQALQSGQANRTIAYAWDDPAIEMVELRLWNGDELRKRFGTTSAGQSKVPLEDGPVTIGVRAKKEGEWHDFGTRKLELDPDTYSVLVEVKANGFDVQGGGIQ
;
A
#
# COMPACT_ATOMS: atom_id res chain seq x y z
N MET A 1 -42.59 107.71 -1.08
CA MET A 1 -42.04 107.68 -2.46
C MET A 1 -42.15 106.23 -2.93
N LYS A 2 -42.83 105.95 -4.04
CA LYS A 2 -42.91 104.59 -4.60
C LYS A 2 -41.65 104.37 -5.45
N THR A 3 -40.66 103.68 -4.89
CA THR A 3 -39.43 103.27 -5.58
C THR A 3 -39.79 102.09 -6.48
N ASN A 4 -39.86 102.33 -7.79
CA ASN A 4 -40.07 101.25 -8.75
C ASN A 4 -38.68 100.70 -9.11
N LEU A 5 -38.42 99.43 -8.78
CA LEU A 5 -37.14 98.79 -9.10
C LEU A 5 -37.01 98.65 -10.63
N PRO A 6 -35.80 98.84 -11.20
CA PRO A 6 -35.57 98.53 -12.60
C PRO A 6 -35.66 97.01 -12.83
N HIS A 7 -36.14 96.62 -14.01
CA HIS A 7 -36.41 95.23 -14.38
C HIS A 7 -35.19 94.31 -14.21
N GLU A 8 -33.99 94.79 -14.55
CA GLU A 8 -32.74 94.03 -14.44
C GLU A 8 -32.44 93.64 -12.99
N VAL A 9 -32.64 94.57 -12.06
CA VAL A 9 -32.44 94.31 -10.61
C VAL A 9 -33.47 93.31 -10.09
N VAL A 10 -34.71 93.33 -10.59
CA VAL A 10 -35.71 92.35 -10.19
C VAL A 10 -35.34 90.96 -10.67
N LEU A 11 -34.84 90.83 -11.91
CA LEU A 11 -34.40 89.54 -12.46
C LEU A 11 -33.23 88.93 -11.68
N ASP A 12 -32.26 89.75 -11.27
CA ASP A 12 -31.13 89.31 -10.45
C ASP A 12 -31.56 88.84 -9.05
N LEU A 13 -32.64 89.42 -8.52
CA LEU A 13 -33.20 89.07 -7.20
C LEU A 13 -34.18 87.90 -7.25
N LEU A 14 -34.64 87.46 -8.43
CA LEU A 14 -35.62 86.39 -8.57
C LEU A 14 -35.17 85.04 -7.98
N PRO A 15 -33.92 84.55 -8.19
CA PRO A 15 -33.48 83.29 -7.58
C PRO A 15 -33.59 83.31 -6.05
N GLY A 16 -33.08 84.38 -5.42
CA GLY A 16 -33.16 84.57 -3.96
C GLY A 16 -34.59 84.79 -3.47
N TYR A 17 -35.47 85.36 -4.30
CA TYR A 17 -36.90 85.52 -4.00
C TYR A 17 -37.63 84.17 -4.00
N ILE A 18 -37.34 83.28 -4.97
CA ILE A 18 -37.92 81.93 -5.05
C ILE A 18 -37.43 81.05 -3.89
N GLU A 19 -36.17 81.19 -3.49
CA GLU A 19 -35.57 80.44 -2.37
C GLU A 19 -35.83 81.07 -0.99
N HIS A 20 -36.57 82.18 -0.92
CA HIS A 20 -36.82 82.95 0.31
C HIS A 20 -35.54 83.36 1.09
N LEU A 21 -34.47 83.70 0.36
CA LEU A 21 -33.17 84.10 0.90
C LEU A 21 -32.96 85.62 0.96
N ASN A 22 -33.90 86.40 0.43
CA ASN A 22 -33.87 87.85 0.44
C ASN A 22 -34.40 88.42 1.77
N HIS A 23 -34.05 89.68 2.07
CA HIS A 23 -34.61 90.38 3.23
C HIS A 23 -36.11 90.73 2.98
N PRO A 24 -37.00 90.70 3.99
CA PRO A 24 -38.44 90.92 3.80
C PRO A 24 -38.81 92.25 3.11
N GLU A 25 -38.03 93.31 3.34
CA GLU A 25 -38.23 94.60 2.65
C GLU A 25 -37.93 94.51 1.16
N THR A 26 -36.95 93.68 0.77
CA THR A 26 -36.60 93.43 -0.64
C THR A 26 -37.67 92.59 -1.33
N ASP A 27 -38.21 91.59 -0.63
CA ASP A 27 -39.32 90.77 -1.14
C ASP A 27 -40.58 91.59 -1.41
N ALA A 28 -40.92 92.54 -0.54
CA ALA A 28 -42.07 93.42 -0.74
C ALA A 28 -41.91 94.28 -2.01
N LEU A 29 -40.69 94.73 -2.31
CA LEU A 29 -40.40 95.51 -3.51
C LEU A 29 -40.43 94.65 -4.78
N VAL A 30 -39.86 93.44 -4.74
CA VAL A 30 -39.91 92.47 -5.83
C VAL A 30 -41.36 92.08 -6.12
N GLN A 31 -42.14 91.76 -5.10
CA GLN A 31 -43.56 91.39 -5.22
C GLN A 31 -44.40 92.54 -5.82
N ALA A 32 -44.18 93.78 -5.38
CA ALA A 32 -44.85 94.94 -5.94
C ALA A 32 -44.54 95.12 -7.44
N HIS A 33 -43.30 94.85 -7.86
CA HIS A 33 -42.89 94.92 -9.27
C HIS A 33 -43.48 93.77 -10.11
N LEU A 34 -43.48 92.53 -9.59
CA LEU A 34 -44.08 91.38 -10.28
C LEU A 34 -45.58 91.58 -10.54
N ASN A 35 -46.29 92.23 -9.62
CA ASN A 35 -47.71 92.58 -9.80
C ASN A 35 -47.94 93.65 -10.88
N ALA A 36 -46.95 94.51 -11.13
CA ALA A 36 -47.04 95.60 -12.09
C ALA A 36 -46.43 95.27 -13.47
N CYS A 37 -45.58 94.24 -13.56
CA CYS A 37 -44.81 93.89 -14.75
C CYS A 37 -45.02 92.43 -15.20
N PRO A 38 -45.79 92.20 -16.27
CA PRO A 38 -46.08 90.86 -16.78
C PRO A 38 -44.85 90.06 -17.24
N SER A 39 -43.81 90.72 -17.78
CA SER A 39 -42.61 90.03 -18.28
C SER A 39 -41.76 89.44 -17.15
N CYS A 40 -41.64 90.16 -16.03
CA CYS A 40 -40.95 89.65 -14.84
C CYS A 40 -41.76 88.53 -14.17
N ALA A 41 -43.09 88.65 -14.11
CA ALA A 41 -43.97 87.60 -13.59
C ALA A 41 -43.86 86.28 -14.37
N GLN A 42 -43.78 86.34 -15.70
CA GLN A 42 -43.59 85.16 -16.55
C GLN A 42 -42.23 84.48 -16.31
N THR A 43 -41.18 85.28 -16.09
CA THR A 43 -39.84 84.76 -15.81
C THR A 43 -39.80 84.06 -14.45
N TYR A 44 -40.40 84.65 -13.42
CA TYR A 44 -40.60 84.03 -12.11
C TYR A 44 -41.34 82.69 -12.23
N ALA A 45 -42.46 82.65 -12.95
CA ALA A 45 -43.25 81.42 -13.12
C ALA A 45 -42.46 80.29 -13.79
N ARG A 46 -41.61 80.61 -14.78
CA ARG A 46 -40.74 79.61 -15.44
C ARG A 46 -39.70 79.04 -14.48
N MET A 47 -39.04 79.91 -13.71
CA MET A 47 -37.98 79.50 -12.77
C MET A 47 -38.55 78.72 -11.57
N ALA A 48 -39.69 79.15 -11.03
CA ALA A 48 -40.37 78.43 -9.96
C ALA A 48 -40.80 77.02 -10.39
N HIS A 49 -41.26 76.86 -11.64
CA HIS A 49 -41.65 75.55 -12.19
C HIS A 49 -40.45 74.60 -12.39
N GLU A 50 -39.26 75.12 -12.70
CA GLU A 50 -38.04 74.30 -12.80
C GLU A 50 -37.57 73.78 -11.43
N MET A 51 -37.84 74.52 -10.34
CA MET A 51 -37.47 74.12 -8.97
C MET A 51 -38.44 73.12 -8.33
N ASP A 52 -39.71 73.11 -8.73
CA ASP A 52 -40.73 72.16 -8.23
C ASP A 52 -40.68 70.79 -8.93
N SER A 53 -39.74 70.58 -9.85
CA SER A 53 -39.52 69.25 -10.45
C SER A 53 -38.87 68.32 -9.42
N PRO A 54 -39.51 67.19 -9.04
CA PRO A 54 -38.97 66.30 -8.03
C PRO A 54 -37.59 65.80 -8.45
N PRO A 55 -36.60 65.71 -7.53
CA PRO A 55 -35.34 65.06 -7.84
C PRO A 55 -35.64 63.61 -8.22
N GLU A 56 -35.31 63.25 -9.47
CA GLU A 56 -35.40 61.89 -9.98
C GLU A 56 -34.69 60.96 -8.98
N HIS A 57 -35.44 60.02 -8.41
CA HIS A 57 -34.99 59.13 -7.35
C HIS A 57 -33.61 58.54 -7.71
N ALA A 58 -32.57 59.04 -7.03
CA ALA A 58 -31.27 58.42 -7.00
C ALA A 58 -31.46 57.05 -6.33
N HIS A 59 -31.66 56.03 -7.16
CA HIS A 59 -31.63 54.64 -6.76
C HIS A 59 -30.23 54.40 -6.17
N GLU A 60 -30.11 54.45 -4.85
CA GLU A 60 -28.92 54.05 -4.11
C GLU A 60 -28.74 52.54 -4.32
N ILE A 61 -28.18 52.18 -5.48
CA ILE A 61 -27.70 50.85 -5.75
C ILE A 61 -26.63 50.61 -4.69
N ASP A 62 -26.92 49.74 -3.72
CA ASP A 62 -25.94 49.21 -2.77
C ASP A 62 -24.89 48.38 -3.55
N TYR A 63 -23.99 49.10 -4.23
CA TYR A 63 -22.89 48.55 -5.02
C TYR A 63 -21.98 47.68 -4.14
N LEU A 64 -21.91 47.99 -2.84
CA LEU A 64 -21.11 47.25 -1.87
C LEU A 64 -21.65 45.82 -1.67
N LYS A 65 -22.98 45.61 -1.65
CA LYS A 65 -23.57 44.26 -1.55
C LYS A 65 -23.31 43.42 -2.80
N LYS A 66 -23.40 44.04 -3.99
CA LYS A 66 -23.19 43.37 -5.29
C LYS A 66 -21.73 42.94 -5.47
N ILE A 67 -20.79 43.77 -5.05
CA ILE A 67 -19.34 43.49 -5.12
C ILE A 67 -18.96 42.40 -4.11
N ARG A 68 -19.43 42.47 -2.85
CA ARG A 68 -19.15 41.43 -1.84
C ARG A 68 -19.68 40.06 -2.24
N ARG A 69 -20.87 39.99 -2.86
CA ARG A 69 -21.44 38.72 -3.33
C ARG A 69 -20.58 38.10 -4.44
N ARG A 70 -20.17 38.89 -5.44
CA ARG A 70 -19.29 38.42 -6.53
C ARG A 70 -17.90 38.01 -6.05
N GLY A 71 -17.32 38.74 -5.09
CA GLY A 71 -16.04 38.37 -4.47
C GLY A 71 -16.12 37.05 -3.72
N ARG A 72 -17.19 36.83 -2.93
CA ARG A 72 -17.40 35.58 -2.19
C ARG A 72 -17.55 34.35 -3.09
N TRP A 73 -18.24 34.46 -4.23
CA TRP A 73 -18.33 33.35 -5.19
C TRP A 73 -17.00 33.06 -5.88
N LYS A 74 -16.17 34.07 -6.16
CA LYS A 74 -14.82 33.88 -6.69
C LYS A 74 -13.90 33.18 -5.67
N VAL A 75 -13.95 33.61 -4.41
CA VAL A 75 -13.18 32.99 -3.32
C VAL A 75 -13.66 31.58 -3.05
N ALA A 76 -14.97 31.33 -3.02
CA ALA A 76 -15.53 29.99 -2.87
C ALA A 76 -15.16 29.07 -4.04
N GLY A 77 -15.20 29.58 -5.28
CA GLY A 77 -14.77 28.84 -6.46
C GLY A 77 -13.28 28.50 -6.43
N ALA A 78 -12.43 29.45 -6.02
CA ALA A 78 -11.00 29.22 -5.84
C ALA A 78 -10.71 28.22 -4.72
N ALA A 79 -11.42 28.29 -3.59
CA ALA A 79 -11.30 27.34 -2.49
C ALA A 79 -11.76 25.93 -2.92
N LEU A 80 -12.88 25.81 -3.64
CA LEU A 80 -13.37 24.54 -4.18
C LEU A 80 -12.36 23.94 -5.18
N LEU A 81 -11.81 24.76 -6.08
CA LEU A 81 -10.78 24.32 -7.02
C LEU A 81 -9.53 23.83 -6.29
N ALA A 82 -9.08 24.55 -5.26
CA ALA A 82 -7.95 24.12 -4.44
C ALA A 82 -8.22 22.79 -3.74
N ILE A 83 -9.42 22.59 -3.18
CA ILE A 83 -9.86 21.32 -2.60
C ILE A 83 -9.82 20.20 -3.66
N VAL A 84 -10.41 20.42 -4.83
CA VAL A 84 -10.41 19.43 -5.92
C VAL A 84 -9.00 19.10 -6.39
N LEU A 85 -8.09 20.08 -6.49
CA LEU A 85 -6.71 19.82 -6.89
C LEU A 85 -5.96 19.03 -5.81
N VAL A 86 -6.10 19.37 -4.54
CA VAL A 86 -5.46 18.64 -3.44
C VAL A 86 -6.00 17.22 -3.34
N PHE A 87 -7.31 17.03 -3.18
CA PHE A 87 -7.91 15.70 -3.06
C PHE A 87 -7.81 14.90 -4.36
N GLY A 88 -7.92 15.55 -5.51
CA GLY A 88 -7.74 14.93 -6.82
C GLY A 88 -6.31 14.44 -7.04
N SER A 89 -5.30 15.25 -6.71
CA SER A 89 -3.89 14.85 -6.78
C SER A 89 -3.59 13.71 -5.81
N PHE A 90 -4.12 13.75 -4.58
CA PHE A 90 -3.92 12.72 -3.57
C PHE A 90 -4.58 11.40 -3.98
N GLY A 91 -5.82 11.46 -4.48
CA GLY A 91 -6.51 10.31 -5.05
C GLY A 91 -5.78 9.73 -6.26
N PHE A 92 -5.30 10.58 -7.17
CA PHE A 92 -4.52 10.13 -8.32
C PHE A 92 -3.20 9.48 -7.90
N TRP A 93 -2.50 10.03 -6.91
CA TRP A 93 -1.25 9.45 -6.43
C TRP A 93 -1.46 8.08 -5.78
N THR A 94 -2.42 8.00 -4.85
CA THR A 94 -2.69 6.78 -4.07
C THR A 94 -3.29 5.64 -4.90
N TYR A 95 -4.25 5.93 -5.79
CA TYR A 95 -4.89 4.92 -6.64
C TYR A 95 -4.21 4.75 -8.00
N GLY A 96 -3.51 5.76 -8.48
CA GLY A 96 -2.90 5.78 -9.83
C GLY A 96 -1.50 5.18 -9.89
N ILE A 97 -0.62 5.45 -8.93
CA ILE A 97 0.74 4.86 -8.93
C ILE A 97 0.73 3.52 -8.19
N GLY A 98 0.01 3.47 -7.07
CA GLY A 98 0.05 2.36 -6.13
C GLY A 98 1.38 2.29 -5.38
N LYS A 99 1.39 1.66 -4.23
CA LYS A 99 2.63 1.42 -3.45
C LYS A 99 3.09 -0.02 -3.63
N MET A 100 4.35 -0.29 -3.30
CA MET A 100 4.87 -1.65 -3.30
C MET A 100 4.15 -2.49 -2.24
N ALA A 101 3.71 -3.69 -2.60
CA ALA A 101 2.94 -4.54 -1.70
C ALA A 101 3.77 -4.85 -0.43
N PRO A 102 3.24 -4.62 0.78
CA PRO A 102 3.95 -4.97 2.00
C PRO A 102 4.11 -6.49 2.07
N THR A 103 5.34 -6.96 2.22
CA THR A 103 5.63 -8.39 2.08
C THR A 103 5.03 -9.25 3.19
N ARG A 104 4.70 -8.68 4.36
CA ARG A 104 4.02 -9.41 5.44
C ARG A 104 2.55 -9.68 5.15
N SER A 105 1.91 -8.80 4.37
CA SER A 105 0.51 -8.93 3.95
C SER A 105 0.35 -9.53 2.56
N LEU A 106 1.44 -9.76 1.84
CA LEU A 106 1.43 -10.37 0.52
C LEU A 106 1.74 -11.85 0.65
N ARG A 107 0.85 -12.71 0.15
CA ARG A 107 1.12 -14.13 -0.04
C ARG A 107 1.13 -14.41 -1.53
N TYR A 108 2.15 -15.10 -2.02
CA TYR A 108 2.22 -15.46 -3.44
C TYR A 108 2.87 -16.82 -3.67
N PHE A 109 2.67 -17.32 -4.87
CA PHE A 109 3.30 -18.50 -5.40
C PHE A 109 3.96 -18.11 -6.71
N LEU A 110 5.17 -18.62 -6.91
CA LEU A 110 5.98 -18.34 -8.07
C LEU A 110 6.22 -19.67 -8.78
N TYR A 111 5.97 -19.67 -10.09
CA TYR A 111 6.19 -20.79 -10.98
C TYR A 111 7.13 -20.34 -12.08
N VAL A 112 8.19 -21.10 -12.29
CA VAL A 112 9.18 -20.85 -13.34
C VAL A 112 9.23 -22.12 -14.19
N SER A 113 8.73 -22.03 -15.42
CA SER A 113 8.72 -23.10 -16.41
C SER A 113 9.08 -22.48 -17.75
N GLU A 114 10.28 -22.69 -18.27
CA GLU A 114 10.75 -21.97 -19.46
C GLU A 114 9.80 -22.14 -20.65
N PRO A 115 9.41 -21.06 -21.37
CA PRO A 115 9.82 -19.66 -21.24
C PRO A 115 8.78 -18.81 -20.49
N CYS A 116 8.22 -19.30 -19.39
CA CYS A 116 7.08 -18.73 -18.70
C CYS A 116 7.34 -18.61 -17.19
N VAL A 117 7.07 -17.42 -16.65
CA VAL A 117 7.08 -17.16 -15.22
C VAL A 117 5.70 -16.69 -14.79
N VAL A 118 5.12 -17.35 -13.80
CA VAL A 118 3.79 -17.06 -13.29
C VAL A 118 3.87 -16.70 -11.81
N ILE A 119 3.18 -15.64 -11.41
CA ILE A 119 2.94 -15.29 -10.01
C ILE A 119 1.43 -15.28 -9.77
N ASP A 120 1.01 -16.14 -8.86
CA ASP A 120 -0.33 -16.15 -8.28
C ASP A 120 -0.26 -15.69 -6.83
N GLY A 121 -1.26 -14.99 -6.33
CA GLY A 121 -1.23 -14.64 -4.92
C GLY A 121 -2.48 -13.97 -4.42
N SER A 122 -2.40 -13.54 -3.16
CA SER A 122 -3.42 -12.76 -2.51
C SER A 122 -2.87 -11.80 -1.46
N MET A 123 -3.64 -10.76 -1.20
CA MET A 123 -3.46 -9.89 -0.04
C MET A 123 -4.14 -10.50 1.19
N LEU A 124 -3.41 -10.54 2.30
CA LEU A 124 -3.91 -10.95 3.61
C LEU A 124 -4.62 -9.81 4.34
N ASN A 125 -4.31 -8.55 4.00
CA ASN A 125 -5.00 -7.40 4.53
C ASN A 125 -6.24 -7.10 3.69
N GLU A 126 -7.35 -6.78 4.35
CA GLU A 126 -8.62 -6.49 3.67
C GLU A 126 -8.71 -5.04 3.15
N SER A 127 -7.77 -4.17 3.56
CA SER A 127 -7.75 -2.75 3.18
C SER A 127 -7.10 -2.47 1.83
N GLU A 128 -6.38 -3.43 1.24
CA GLU A 128 -5.62 -3.26 0.01
C GLU A 128 -5.90 -4.38 -1.00
N THR A 129 -5.76 -4.07 -2.28
CA THR A 129 -5.82 -5.03 -3.38
C THR A 129 -4.62 -4.84 -4.30
N VAL A 130 -4.21 -5.90 -4.99
CA VAL A 130 -3.13 -5.83 -5.99
C VAL A 130 -3.65 -5.13 -7.23
N LYS A 131 -3.00 -4.03 -7.59
CA LYS A 131 -3.24 -3.30 -8.84
C LYS A 131 -2.69 -4.05 -10.04
N GLY A 132 -1.53 -4.69 -9.86
CA GLY A 132 -0.86 -5.44 -10.90
C GLY A 132 0.60 -5.75 -10.57
N VAL A 133 1.23 -6.52 -11.45
CA VAL A 133 2.64 -6.89 -11.37
C VAL A 133 3.38 -6.24 -12.54
N GLN A 134 4.44 -5.52 -12.23
CA GLN A 134 5.34 -4.95 -13.23
C GLN A 134 6.55 -5.86 -13.38
N TRP A 135 6.81 -6.29 -14.61
CA TRP A 135 7.94 -7.15 -14.94
C TRP A 135 9.05 -6.35 -15.60
N LYS A 136 10.28 -6.61 -15.20
CA LYS A 136 11.49 -6.06 -15.82
C LYS A 136 12.52 -7.17 -15.90
N GLN A 137 13.00 -7.49 -17.10
CA GLN A 137 14.10 -8.42 -17.29
C GLN A 137 15.40 -7.64 -17.49
N ASP A 138 16.45 -8.05 -16.78
CA ASP A 138 17.80 -7.53 -16.88
C ASP A 138 18.77 -8.72 -16.96
N GLY A 139 19.21 -9.06 -18.18
CA GLY A 139 19.97 -10.28 -18.44
C GLY A 139 19.22 -11.55 -18.00
N SER A 140 19.87 -12.35 -17.15
CA SER A 140 19.31 -13.57 -16.55
C SER A 140 18.46 -13.31 -15.29
N THR A 141 18.33 -12.05 -14.85
CA THR A 141 17.50 -11.68 -13.69
C THR A 141 16.14 -11.13 -14.13
N LEU A 142 15.07 -11.72 -13.62
CA LEU A 142 13.71 -11.23 -13.80
C LEU A 142 13.19 -10.58 -12.51
N VAL A 143 12.79 -9.33 -12.59
CA VAL A 143 12.25 -8.56 -11.46
C VAL A 143 10.74 -8.39 -11.61
N ALA A 144 10.00 -8.86 -10.61
CA ALA A 144 8.56 -8.66 -10.46
C ALA A 144 8.26 -7.67 -9.33
N THR A 145 7.62 -6.56 -9.67
CA THR A 145 7.17 -5.54 -8.70
C THR A 145 5.66 -5.57 -8.59
N ILE A 146 5.16 -6.09 -7.48
CA ILE A 146 3.74 -6.20 -7.15
C ILE A 146 3.31 -4.92 -6.44
N ARG A 147 2.34 -4.20 -7.02
CA ARG A 147 1.82 -2.94 -6.45
C ARG A 147 0.41 -3.09 -5.90
N THR A 148 0.13 -2.44 -4.78
CA THR A 148 -1.17 -2.39 -4.14
C THR A 148 -1.78 -0.99 -4.19
N VAL A 149 -3.11 -0.97 -4.14
CA VAL A 149 -3.95 0.23 -3.99
C VAL A 149 -5.02 -0.04 -2.92
N PRO A 150 -5.61 0.99 -2.31
CA PRO A 150 -6.73 0.80 -1.40
C PRO A 150 -7.86 0.01 -2.08
N LYS A 151 -8.45 -0.94 -1.35
CA LYS A 151 -9.48 -1.83 -1.87
C LYS A 151 -10.75 -1.02 -2.21
N ARG A 152 -11.27 -1.21 -3.43
CA ARG A 152 -12.61 -0.74 -3.84
C ARG A 152 -13.64 -1.80 -3.49
N THR A 153 -14.92 -1.41 -3.40
CA THR A 153 -16.01 -2.23 -2.81
C THR A 153 -16.15 -3.64 -3.39
N ASP A 154 -15.64 -3.94 -4.59
CA ASP A 154 -15.76 -5.26 -5.23
C ASP A 154 -14.40 -5.83 -5.72
N ALA A 155 -13.27 -5.29 -5.24
CA ALA A 155 -11.96 -5.74 -5.72
C ALA A 155 -11.58 -7.10 -5.12
N SER A 156 -11.15 -8.05 -5.95
CA SER A 156 -10.58 -9.32 -5.48
C SER A 156 -9.34 -9.08 -4.64
N SER A 157 -9.14 -9.89 -3.60
CA SER A 157 -7.86 -9.94 -2.87
C SER A 157 -6.83 -10.82 -3.58
N THR A 158 -7.23 -11.59 -4.58
CA THR A 158 -6.35 -12.46 -5.38
C THR A 158 -5.86 -11.77 -6.65
N PHE A 159 -4.71 -12.21 -7.15
CA PHE A 159 -4.16 -11.76 -8.43
C PHE A 159 -3.41 -12.90 -9.14
N HIS A 160 -3.36 -12.80 -10.46
CA HIS A 160 -2.61 -13.68 -11.34
C HIS A 160 -1.80 -12.81 -12.31
N SER A 161 -0.53 -13.14 -12.52
CA SER A 161 0.29 -12.49 -13.52
C SER A 161 1.26 -13.48 -14.15
N GLN A 162 1.36 -13.43 -15.47
CA GLN A 162 2.25 -14.24 -16.26
C GLN A 162 3.17 -13.33 -17.07
N TYR A 163 4.41 -13.76 -17.25
CA TYR A 163 5.41 -13.12 -18.09
C TYR A 163 6.20 -14.18 -18.84
N SER A 164 6.52 -13.90 -20.11
CA SER A 164 7.37 -14.78 -20.92
C SER A 164 8.71 -14.09 -21.17
N PRO A 165 9.79 -14.50 -20.47
CA PRO A 165 11.12 -13.95 -20.68
C PRO A 165 11.61 -14.14 -22.10
N SER A 166 12.38 -13.16 -22.58
CA SER A 166 13.00 -13.18 -23.91
C SER A 166 14.28 -14.01 -23.99
N ALA A 167 14.82 -14.38 -22.84
CA ALA A 167 16.02 -15.20 -22.64
C ALA A 167 15.86 -16.04 -21.36
N PRO A 168 16.62 -17.13 -21.20
CA PRO A 168 16.62 -17.94 -19.97
C PRO A 168 16.84 -17.08 -18.72
N VAL A 169 16.11 -17.42 -17.66
CA VAL A 169 16.15 -16.71 -16.38
C VAL A 169 16.84 -17.60 -15.36
N GLU A 170 17.87 -17.08 -14.70
CA GLU A 170 18.59 -17.76 -13.62
C GLU A 170 18.10 -17.29 -12.25
N THR A 171 17.58 -16.06 -12.15
CA THR A 171 17.11 -15.49 -10.88
C THR A 171 15.79 -14.76 -11.06
N VAL A 172 14.83 -14.98 -10.15
CA VAL A 172 13.59 -14.20 -10.07
C VAL A 172 13.53 -13.46 -8.74
N VAL A 173 13.39 -12.14 -8.83
CA VAL A 173 13.27 -11.24 -7.68
C VAL A 173 11.83 -10.73 -7.60
N VAL A 174 11.14 -10.98 -6.49
CA VAL A 174 9.79 -10.48 -6.24
C VAL A 174 9.85 -9.46 -5.12
N ASN A 175 9.40 -8.24 -5.40
CA ASN A 175 9.38 -7.13 -4.44
C ASN A 175 10.72 -6.92 -3.70
N GLY A 176 11.84 -6.98 -4.44
CA GLY A 176 13.18 -6.76 -3.90
C GLY A 176 13.80 -7.96 -3.19
N ARG A 177 13.12 -9.12 -3.17
CA ARG A 177 13.62 -10.36 -2.57
C ARG A 177 13.82 -11.43 -3.62
N VAL A 178 14.94 -12.14 -3.55
CA VAL A 178 15.15 -13.35 -4.36
C VAL A 178 14.11 -14.39 -3.96
N ALA A 179 13.29 -14.82 -4.92
CA ALA A 179 12.19 -15.75 -4.74
C ALA A 179 12.44 -17.09 -5.46
N TRP A 180 13.34 -17.09 -6.43
CA TRP A 180 13.78 -18.28 -7.15
C TRP A 180 15.17 -18.03 -7.72
N GLU A 181 16.02 -19.05 -7.69
CA GLU A 181 17.35 -19.00 -8.28
C GLU A 181 17.82 -20.41 -8.70
N ASN A 182 18.40 -20.53 -9.91
CA ASN A 182 19.04 -21.74 -10.42
C ASN A 182 18.18 -23.02 -10.27
N GLY A 183 16.88 -22.92 -10.58
CA GLY A 183 15.96 -24.06 -10.44
C GLY A 183 15.34 -24.22 -9.04
N GLU A 184 15.89 -23.55 -8.02
CA GLU A 184 15.43 -23.67 -6.64
C GLU A 184 14.55 -22.48 -6.23
N LYS A 185 13.37 -22.79 -5.70
CA LYS A 185 12.50 -21.79 -5.09
C LYS A 185 13.04 -21.39 -3.73
N ILE A 186 13.09 -20.10 -3.45
CA ILE A 186 13.38 -19.56 -2.13
C ILE A 186 12.06 -19.21 -1.44
N GLU A 187 11.85 -19.74 -0.24
CA GLU A 187 10.65 -19.49 0.54
C GLU A 187 10.55 -18.03 0.99
N GLN A 188 9.33 -17.49 0.98
CA GLN A 188 9.10 -16.12 1.43
C GLN A 188 9.45 -15.89 2.90
N SER A 189 9.27 -16.93 3.73
CA SER A 189 9.75 -17.00 5.12
C SER A 189 11.26 -16.83 5.15
N THR A 190 12.00 -17.63 4.39
CA THR A 190 13.47 -17.53 4.31
C THR A 190 13.92 -16.16 3.84
N SER A 191 13.37 -15.63 2.74
CA SER A 191 13.77 -14.30 2.26
C SER A 191 13.43 -13.18 3.25
N ARG A 192 12.30 -13.30 3.98
CA ARG A 192 11.95 -12.35 5.06
C ARG A 192 12.91 -12.45 6.24
N LEU A 193 13.32 -13.66 6.62
CA LEU A 193 14.29 -13.89 7.67
C LEU A 193 15.68 -13.37 7.25
N TYR A 194 16.07 -13.58 6.00
CA TYR A 194 17.34 -13.14 5.44
C TYR A 194 17.50 -11.61 5.45
N ASP A 195 16.41 -10.85 5.30
CA ASP A 195 16.42 -9.38 5.43
C ASP A 195 16.76 -8.89 6.84
N LEU A 196 16.61 -9.74 7.87
CA LEU A 196 16.94 -9.43 9.25
C LEU A 196 18.42 -9.59 9.57
N ARG A 197 19.24 -10.05 8.61
CA ARG A 197 20.68 -10.22 8.84
C ARG A 197 21.35 -8.92 9.25
N THR A 198 22.37 -9.06 10.09
CA THR A 198 23.14 -7.95 10.63
C THR A 198 24.63 -8.31 10.68
N PRO A 199 25.53 -7.41 10.23
CA PRO A 199 26.96 -7.66 10.30
C PRO A 199 27.47 -7.60 11.75
N GLY A 200 26.83 -6.80 12.61
CA GLY A 200 27.20 -6.58 14.01
C GLY A 200 26.17 -7.12 15.00
N GLY A 201 26.51 -7.07 16.29
CA GLY A 201 25.62 -7.44 17.39
C GLY A 201 24.99 -6.24 18.12
N ASP A 202 25.14 -5.04 17.57
CA ASP A 202 24.62 -3.76 18.09
C ASP A 202 23.13 -3.55 17.79
N ASP A 203 22.63 -4.10 16.69
CA ASP A 203 21.20 -4.05 16.33
C ASP A 203 20.40 -5.12 17.09
N LEU A 204 20.19 -4.86 18.39
CA LEU A 204 19.44 -5.76 19.28
C LEU A 204 17.99 -5.96 18.82
N GLU A 205 17.39 -4.98 18.14
CA GLU A 205 16.03 -5.10 17.61
C GLU A 205 15.95 -6.13 16.49
N LYS A 206 16.89 -6.13 15.54
CA LYS A 206 16.99 -7.21 14.55
C LYS A 206 17.22 -8.57 15.19
N ILE A 207 18.11 -8.64 16.19
CA ILE A 207 18.37 -9.91 16.91
C ILE A 207 17.10 -10.43 17.58
N ARG A 208 16.32 -9.55 18.23
CA ARG A 208 15.00 -9.90 18.78
C ARG A 208 14.04 -10.40 17.70
N GLN A 209 14.00 -9.75 16.54
CA GLN A 209 13.15 -10.20 15.42
C GLN A 209 13.57 -11.55 14.84
N ILE A 210 14.86 -11.90 14.86
CA ILE A 210 15.36 -13.22 14.46
C ILE A 210 14.91 -14.30 15.45
N VAL A 211 15.02 -14.03 16.76
CA VAL A 211 14.57 -14.97 17.82
C VAL A 211 13.07 -15.20 17.74
N ALA A 212 12.28 -14.13 17.64
CA ALA A 212 10.81 -14.19 17.63
C ALA A 212 10.21 -14.58 16.27
N PHE A 213 11.03 -14.98 15.28
CA PHE A 213 10.60 -15.06 13.88
C PHE A 213 9.43 -16.02 13.61
N ASP A 214 9.39 -17.16 14.32
CA ASP A 214 8.31 -18.16 14.24
C ASP A 214 7.20 -17.93 15.28
N GLY A 215 7.40 -16.99 16.21
CA GLY A 215 6.46 -16.67 17.28
C GLY A 215 6.44 -17.66 18.45
N ALA A 216 7.31 -18.66 18.46
CA ALA A 216 7.40 -19.62 19.57
C ALA A 216 7.97 -19.00 20.85
N ILE A 217 8.80 -17.96 20.69
CA ILE A 217 9.48 -17.26 21.79
C ILE A 217 9.05 -15.79 21.74
N GLN A 218 8.37 -15.32 22.79
CA GLN A 218 7.71 -14.02 22.79
C GLN A 218 8.23 -13.08 23.88
N ASP A 219 8.46 -13.60 25.09
CA ASP A 219 8.97 -12.82 26.21
C ASP A 219 10.41 -13.26 26.52
N PHE A 220 11.35 -12.35 26.29
CA PHE A 220 12.77 -12.58 26.45
C PHE A 220 13.56 -11.28 26.40
N ASP A 221 14.74 -11.30 27.01
CA ASP A 221 15.77 -10.27 26.88
C ASP A 221 16.93 -10.78 26.04
N VAL A 222 17.58 -9.85 25.34
CA VAL A 222 18.72 -10.14 24.47
C VAL A 222 19.87 -9.21 24.82
N ALA A 223 21.05 -9.79 24.95
CA ALA A 223 22.31 -9.06 25.04
C ALA A 223 23.32 -9.63 24.03
N PHE A 224 24.29 -8.79 23.65
CA PHE A 224 25.41 -9.23 22.82
C PHE A 224 26.72 -8.75 23.44
N GLU A 225 27.63 -9.69 23.67
CA GLU A 225 28.97 -9.38 24.20
C GLU A 225 30.00 -10.30 23.54
N ALA A 226 31.06 -9.70 22.98
CA ALA A 226 32.21 -10.40 22.42
C ALA A 226 31.85 -11.60 21.53
N GLY A 227 30.86 -11.45 20.62
CA GLY A 227 30.43 -12.51 19.71
C GLY A 227 29.53 -13.59 20.33
N THR A 228 29.09 -13.41 21.57
CA THR A 228 28.07 -14.21 22.22
C THR A 228 26.74 -13.46 22.24
N VAL A 229 25.68 -14.08 21.71
CA VAL A 229 24.30 -13.62 21.89
C VAL A 229 23.73 -14.31 23.14
N SER A 230 23.40 -13.56 24.17
CA SER A 230 22.76 -14.09 25.39
C SER A 230 21.27 -13.82 25.34
N ILE A 231 20.46 -14.83 25.63
CA ILE A 231 19.00 -14.77 25.64
C ILE A 231 18.52 -15.23 27.01
N GLU A 232 17.78 -14.36 27.68
CA GLU A 232 17.17 -14.62 28.98
C GLU A 232 15.66 -14.73 28.82
N THR A 233 15.06 -15.82 29.28
CA THR A 233 13.63 -16.09 29.21
C THR A 233 13.07 -16.31 30.63
N PRO A 234 11.90 -15.73 30.97
CA PRO A 234 11.29 -15.93 32.28
C PRO A 234 10.74 -17.36 32.46
N GLU A 235 10.39 -18.03 31.36
CA GLU A 235 9.88 -19.40 31.31
C GLU A 235 10.85 -20.32 30.55
N ASP A 236 10.78 -21.62 30.84
CA ASP A 236 11.54 -22.63 30.10
C ASP A 236 11.01 -22.76 28.67
N VAL A 237 11.90 -22.58 27.70
CA VAL A 237 11.60 -22.73 26.27
C VAL A 237 11.91 -24.16 25.82
N ASP A 238 11.09 -24.71 24.93
CA ASP A 238 11.34 -26.02 24.33
C ASP A 238 12.71 -26.07 23.62
N ALA A 239 13.42 -27.19 23.78
CA ALA A 239 14.77 -27.37 23.23
C ALA A 239 14.81 -27.26 21.70
N THR A 240 13.73 -27.64 21.01
CA THR A 240 13.61 -27.52 19.54
C THR A 240 13.53 -26.06 19.13
N ALA A 241 12.72 -25.27 19.82
CA ALA A 241 12.60 -23.83 19.58
C ALA A 241 13.91 -23.09 19.88
N MET A 242 14.59 -23.42 20.99
CA MET A 242 15.90 -22.88 21.32
C MET A 242 16.94 -23.20 20.25
N LYS A 243 16.98 -24.45 19.78
CA LYS A 243 17.91 -24.90 18.74
C LYS A 243 17.66 -24.17 17.41
N ALA A 244 16.40 -24.08 16.98
CA ALA A 244 16.02 -23.38 15.75
C ALA A 244 16.36 -21.89 15.80
N ALA A 245 16.04 -21.19 16.90
CA ALA A 245 16.39 -19.78 17.08
C ALA A 245 17.91 -19.56 17.09
N SER A 246 18.66 -20.44 17.75
CA SER A 246 20.13 -20.38 17.81
C SER A 246 20.77 -20.58 16.44
N GLN A 247 20.25 -21.51 15.63
CA GLN A 247 20.72 -21.72 14.26
C GLN A 247 20.55 -20.47 13.41
N ARG A 248 19.37 -19.84 13.46
CA ARG A 248 19.10 -18.59 12.73
C ARG A 248 20.03 -17.46 13.15
N LEU A 249 20.26 -17.31 14.46
CA LEU A 249 21.15 -16.29 15.00
C LEU A 249 22.59 -16.48 14.55
N LEU A 250 23.12 -17.70 14.64
CA LEU A 250 24.48 -18.01 14.19
C LEU A 250 24.64 -17.78 12.68
N ALA A 251 23.58 -18.01 11.89
CA ALA A 251 23.59 -17.76 10.46
C ALA A 251 23.50 -16.27 10.08
N LEU A 252 22.69 -15.48 10.80
CA LEU A 252 22.27 -14.14 10.37
C LEU A 252 22.96 -13.00 11.11
N VAL A 253 23.58 -13.29 12.26
CA VAL A 253 24.43 -12.35 13.00
C VAL A 253 25.88 -12.70 12.68
N GLN A 254 26.49 -11.95 11.76
CA GLN A 254 27.76 -12.34 11.14
C GLN A 254 28.86 -12.60 12.18
N VAL A 255 28.98 -11.72 13.17
CA VAL A 255 29.97 -11.78 14.26
C VAL A 255 29.65 -12.76 15.39
N ALA A 256 28.44 -13.32 15.44
CA ALA A 256 28.04 -14.22 16.53
C ALA A 256 28.64 -15.62 16.34
N HIS A 257 29.36 -16.14 17.33
CA HIS A 257 29.91 -17.50 17.30
C HIS A 257 29.31 -18.42 18.36
N THR A 258 28.67 -17.84 19.38
CA THR A 258 27.95 -18.57 20.43
C THR A 258 26.58 -17.93 20.67
N VAL A 259 25.56 -18.75 20.89
CA VAL A 259 24.27 -18.33 21.45
C VAL A 259 24.12 -19.01 22.81
N ARG A 260 23.78 -18.24 23.86
CA ARG A 260 23.62 -18.72 25.23
C ARG A 260 22.22 -18.43 25.73
N TRP A 261 21.62 -19.38 26.43
CA TRP A 261 20.27 -19.31 26.98
C TRP A 261 20.28 -19.50 28.50
N ASN A 262 19.72 -18.53 29.24
CA ASN A 262 19.57 -18.54 30.71
C ASN A 262 20.86 -18.94 31.47
N ASP A 263 22.02 -18.58 30.92
CA ASP A 263 23.36 -19.04 31.33
C ASP A 263 23.54 -20.57 31.54
N ARG A 264 22.66 -21.39 30.97
CA ARG A 264 22.63 -22.86 31.17
C ARG A 264 22.95 -23.65 29.91
N VAL A 265 22.43 -23.21 28.77
CA VAL A 265 22.56 -23.92 27.49
C VAL A 265 23.27 -23.03 26.49
N SER A 266 24.19 -23.59 25.70
CA SER A 266 24.89 -22.86 24.66
C SER A 266 24.95 -23.63 23.35
N TYR A 267 24.83 -22.92 22.24
CA TYR A 267 24.94 -23.44 20.89
C TYR A 267 26.04 -22.71 20.11
N ARG A 268 26.77 -23.45 19.29
CA ARG A 268 27.80 -23.00 18.34
C ARG A 268 27.50 -23.58 16.96
N CYS A 269 28.17 -23.06 15.93
CA CYS A 269 28.02 -23.57 14.57
C CYS A 269 28.31 -25.08 14.48
N SER A 270 29.30 -25.58 15.21
CA SER A 270 29.67 -27.01 15.28
C SER A 270 28.55 -27.94 15.78
N ASP A 271 27.52 -27.40 16.42
CA ASP A 271 26.42 -28.18 17.00
C ASP A 271 25.31 -28.48 15.97
N PHE A 272 25.47 -27.99 14.72
CA PHE A 272 24.52 -28.15 13.62
C PHE A 272 25.12 -28.95 12.46
N LEU A 273 24.26 -29.69 11.77
CA LEU A 273 24.62 -30.35 10.51
C LEU A 273 24.95 -29.29 9.46
N GLU A 274 26.11 -29.42 8.83
CA GLU A 274 26.68 -28.39 7.94
C GLU A 274 27.01 -27.07 8.65
N GLY A 275 27.41 -27.12 9.93
CA GLY A 275 27.79 -25.97 10.74
C GLY A 275 28.80 -25.00 10.07
N ASP A 276 29.69 -25.51 9.23
CA ASP A 276 30.65 -24.69 8.49
C ASP A 276 29.96 -23.78 7.45
N LYS A 277 28.87 -24.25 6.82
CA LYS A 277 28.07 -23.49 5.85
C LYS A 277 27.11 -22.52 6.52
N LEU A 278 26.89 -22.64 7.84
CA LEU A 278 25.98 -21.77 8.56
C LEU A 278 26.42 -20.30 8.46
N LYS A 279 27.73 -20.04 8.33
CA LYS A 279 28.25 -18.69 8.11
C LYS A 279 28.15 -18.21 6.67
N GLU A 280 28.27 -19.12 5.71
CA GLU A 280 28.04 -18.82 4.28
C GLU A 280 26.59 -18.43 4.00
N ALA A 281 25.64 -18.89 4.82
CA ALA A 281 24.24 -18.49 4.78
C ALA A 281 24.03 -16.97 4.91
N TYR A 282 25.00 -16.24 5.46
CA TYR A 282 24.95 -14.78 5.54
C TYR A 282 25.00 -14.10 4.16
N ASP A 283 25.67 -14.73 3.20
CA ASP A 283 25.95 -14.12 1.89
C ASP A 283 24.86 -14.40 0.86
N HIS A 284 24.05 -15.46 1.05
CA HIS A 284 23.03 -15.84 0.08
C HIS A 284 21.77 -16.49 0.70
N PRO A 285 20.55 -16.07 0.31
CA PRO A 285 19.30 -16.60 0.88
C PRO A 285 19.04 -18.07 0.53
N LEU A 286 19.55 -18.56 -0.60
CA LEU A 286 19.45 -19.98 -0.94
C LEU A 286 20.29 -20.85 -0.01
N VAL A 287 21.50 -20.39 0.32
CA VAL A 287 22.40 -21.07 1.25
C VAL A 287 21.79 -21.06 2.65
N LEU A 288 21.16 -19.94 3.06
CA LEU A 288 20.37 -19.90 4.29
C LEU A 288 19.25 -20.94 4.29
N GLN A 289 18.47 -21.03 3.21
CA GLN A 289 17.39 -22.03 3.13
C GLN A 289 17.92 -23.44 3.34
N GLN A 290 19.00 -23.78 2.63
CA GLN A 290 19.62 -25.10 2.70
C GLN A 290 20.19 -25.37 4.10
N ALA A 291 20.87 -24.39 4.70
CA ALA A 291 21.46 -24.49 6.04
C ALA A 291 20.40 -24.57 7.16
N LEU A 292 19.21 -24.02 6.97
CA LEU A 292 18.10 -24.17 7.92
C LEU A 292 17.34 -25.50 7.73
N GLN A 293 17.44 -26.09 6.54
CA GLN A 293 16.85 -27.40 6.21
C GLN A 293 17.83 -28.57 6.42
N SER A 294 19.13 -28.30 6.61
CA SER A 294 20.17 -29.31 6.83
C SER A 294 19.94 -30.02 8.18
N GLY A 295 19.24 -31.14 8.12
CA GLY A 295 18.81 -31.92 9.29
C GLY A 295 17.40 -32.49 9.17
N GLN A 296 16.59 -32.01 8.23
CA GLN A 296 15.36 -32.66 7.83
C GLN A 296 15.66 -33.68 6.72
N ALA A 297 15.03 -34.87 6.78
CA ALA A 297 15.16 -35.85 5.71
C ALA A 297 14.55 -35.26 4.42
N ASN A 298 15.41 -34.84 3.50
CA ASN A 298 14.97 -34.34 2.21
C ASN A 298 14.51 -35.51 1.35
N ARG A 299 13.21 -35.59 1.10
CA ARG A 299 12.56 -36.60 0.26
C ARG A 299 12.13 -35.98 -1.05
N THR A 300 12.07 -36.78 -2.12
CA THR A 300 11.60 -36.29 -3.43
C THR A 300 10.11 -36.52 -3.55
N ILE A 301 9.32 -35.46 -3.76
CA ILE A 301 7.93 -35.62 -4.18
C ILE A 301 7.84 -35.45 -5.68
N ALA A 302 7.45 -36.52 -6.38
CA ALA A 302 7.03 -36.49 -7.76
C ALA A 302 5.51 -36.27 -7.82
N TYR A 303 5.06 -35.46 -8.77
CA TYR A 303 3.65 -35.15 -8.96
C TYR A 303 3.31 -35.09 -10.44
N ALA A 304 2.15 -35.64 -10.80
CA ALA A 304 1.70 -35.70 -12.18
C ALA A 304 0.17 -35.67 -12.28
N TRP A 305 -0.33 -35.23 -13.43
CA TRP A 305 -1.74 -35.31 -13.82
C TRP A 305 -1.85 -35.36 -15.33
N ASP A 306 -2.92 -35.97 -15.82
CA ASP A 306 -3.21 -36.13 -17.25
C ASP A 306 -4.57 -35.52 -17.64
N ASP A 307 -5.27 -34.89 -16.69
CA ASP A 307 -6.53 -34.21 -16.97
C ASP A 307 -6.25 -32.83 -17.61
N PRO A 308 -6.61 -32.61 -18.89
CA PRO A 308 -6.35 -31.36 -19.59
C PRO A 308 -7.14 -30.17 -19.04
N ALA A 309 -8.17 -30.41 -18.22
CA ALA A 309 -8.91 -29.33 -17.54
C ALA A 309 -8.16 -28.79 -16.31
N ILE A 310 -7.12 -29.48 -15.83
CA ILE A 310 -6.31 -29.02 -14.71
C ILE A 310 -5.28 -28.02 -15.23
N GLU A 311 -5.55 -26.75 -14.99
CA GLU A 311 -4.63 -25.64 -15.29
C GLU A 311 -3.43 -25.64 -14.34
N MET A 312 -3.63 -26.12 -13.11
CA MET A 312 -2.69 -25.97 -12.03
C MET A 312 -3.02 -26.90 -10.85
N VAL A 313 -2.00 -27.37 -10.14
CA VAL A 313 -2.12 -28.17 -8.92
C VAL A 313 -1.41 -27.44 -7.77
N GLU A 314 -1.99 -27.42 -6.57
CA GLU A 314 -1.35 -27.04 -5.30
C GLU A 314 -1.19 -28.26 -4.40
N LEU A 315 0.04 -28.53 -3.98
CA LEU A 315 0.41 -29.54 -2.99
C LEU A 315 0.65 -28.87 -1.64
N ARG A 316 0.11 -29.48 -0.60
CA ARG A 316 0.29 -29.10 0.81
C ARG A 316 0.77 -30.33 1.56
N LEU A 317 1.87 -30.21 2.29
CA LEU A 317 2.54 -31.31 2.98
C LEU A 317 2.69 -30.95 4.46
N TRP A 318 2.30 -31.87 5.32
CA TRP A 318 2.39 -31.75 6.77
C TRP A 318 3.14 -32.92 7.38
N ASN A 319 3.94 -32.67 8.42
CA ASN A 319 4.40 -33.69 9.36
C ASN A 319 3.55 -33.54 10.62
N GLY A 320 2.72 -34.53 10.94
CA GLY A 320 1.67 -34.36 11.95
C GLY A 320 0.72 -33.20 11.60
N ASP A 321 0.61 -32.22 12.50
CA ASP A 321 -0.22 -31.02 12.33
C ASP A 321 0.54 -29.82 11.73
N GLU A 322 1.87 -29.92 11.61
CA GLU A 322 2.72 -28.82 11.14
C GLU A 322 2.84 -28.83 9.62
N LEU A 323 2.45 -27.74 8.96
CA LEU A 323 2.58 -27.58 7.51
C LEU A 323 4.07 -27.37 7.15
N ARG A 324 4.72 -28.40 6.62
CA ARG A 324 6.13 -28.37 6.21
C ARG A 324 6.33 -27.72 4.85
N LYS A 325 5.45 -27.97 3.88
CA LYS A 325 5.59 -27.38 2.55
C LYS A 325 4.24 -27.09 1.90
N ARG A 326 4.19 -26.00 1.13
CA ARG A 326 3.10 -25.71 0.20
C ARG A 326 3.63 -25.12 -1.09
N PHE A 327 3.26 -25.71 -2.22
CA PHE A 327 3.64 -25.19 -3.53
C PHE A 327 2.63 -25.60 -4.60
N GLY A 328 2.48 -24.76 -5.62
CA GLY A 328 1.74 -25.14 -6.81
C GLY A 328 2.64 -25.50 -7.99
N THR A 329 2.04 -25.98 -9.06
CA THR A 329 2.69 -26.25 -10.33
C THR A 329 1.65 -26.29 -11.46
N THR A 330 2.05 -25.95 -12.67
CA THR A 330 1.24 -26.05 -13.90
C THR A 330 1.71 -27.17 -14.83
N SER A 331 2.72 -27.93 -14.41
CA SER A 331 3.18 -29.14 -15.09
C SER A 331 3.51 -30.26 -14.10
N ALA A 332 3.47 -31.50 -14.57
CA ALA A 332 4.07 -32.61 -13.84
C ALA A 332 5.55 -32.34 -13.56
N GLY A 333 6.08 -32.87 -12.47
CA GLY A 333 7.45 -32.63 -12.07
C GLY A 333 7.80 -33.27 -10.74
N GLN A 334 8.91 -32.84 -10.16
CA GLN A 334 9.37 -33.28 -8.86
C GLN A 334 9.93 -32.12 -8.03
N SER A 335 9.88 -32.25 -6.71
CA SER A 335 10.43 -31.27 -5.78
C SER A 335 11.05 -31.97 -4.58
N LYS A 336 12.23 -31.52 -4.14
CA LYS A 336 12.78 -31.94 -2.86
C LYS A 336 12.04 -31.26 -1.72
N VAL A 337 11.62 -32.03 -0.73
CA VAL A 337 10.83 -31.54 0.40
C VAL A 337 11.42 -32.06 1.71
N PRO A 338 11.44 -31.24 2.77
CA PRO A 338 11.88 -31.72 4.07
C PRO A 338 10.70 -32.45 4.74
N LEU A 339 10.67 -33.78 4.62
CA LEU A 339 9.66 -34.63 5.25
C LEU A 339 10.35 -35.64 6.16
N GLU A 340 10.05 -35.53 7.45
CA GLU A 340 10.57 -36.46 8.47
C GLU A 340 9.83 -37.79 8.43
N ASP A 341 10.46 -38.81 9.01
CA ASP A 341 9.91 -40.15 9.19
C ASP A 341 8.63 -40.10 10.05
N GLY A 342 7.72 -41.03 9.80
CA GLY A 342 6.44 -41.14 10.50
C GLY A 342 5.26 -40.54 9.73
N PRO A 343 4.19 -40.11 10.42
CA PRO A 343 2.93 -39.76 9.77
C PRO A 343 3.00 -38.41 9.07
N VAL A 344 2.90 -38.43 7.74
CA VAL A 344 2.74 -37.23 6.93
C VAL A 344 1.32 -37.14 6.39
N THR A 345 0.84 -35.91 6.27
CA THR A 345 -0.42 -35.62 5.56
C THR A 345 -0.09 -34.88 4.27
N ILE A 346 -0.72 -35.27 3.18
CA ILE A 346 -0.58 -34.67 1.86
C ILE A 346 -1.96 -34.22 1.40
N GLY A 347 -2.08 -32.96 0.98
CA GLY A 347 -3.32 -32.37 0.53
C GLY A 347 -3.14 -31.75 -0.84
N VAL A 348 -4.16 -31.91 -1.67
CA VAL A 348 -4.12 -31.48 -3.07
C VAL A 348 -5.31 -30.58 -3.35
N ARG A 349 -5.05 -29.47 -4.05
CA ARG A 349 -6.09 -28.69 -4.74
C ARG A 349 -5.72 -28.54 -6.20
N ALA A 350 -6.70 -28.49 -7.08
CA ALA A 350 -6.48 -28.25 -8.50
C ALA A 350 -7.30 -27.05 -8.97
N LYS A 351 -6.74 -26.24 -9.86
CA LYS A 351 -7.44 -25.15 -10.52
C LYS A 351 -8.00 -25.65 -11.84
N LYS A 352 -9.31 -25.47 -12.04
CA LYS A 352 -10.06 -25.87 -13.23
C LYS A 352 -10.97 -24.73 -13.64
N GLU A 353 -10.92 -24.33 -14.90
CA GLU A 353 -11.75 -23.24 -15.46
C GLU A 353 -11.66 -21.95 -14.63
N GLY A 354 -10.46 -21.62 -14.15
CA GLY A 354 -10.24 -20.45 -13.29
C GLY A 354 -10.54 -20.64 -11.79
N GLU A 355 -11.20 -21.71 -11.37
CA GLU A 355 -11.64 -21.95 -9.98
C GLU A 355 -10.85 -23.05 -9.25
N TRP A 356 -10.59 -22.86 -7.95
CA TRP A 356 -9.87 -23.82 -7.12
C TRP A 356 -10.81 -24.88 -6.53
N HIS A 357 -10.50 -26.14 -6.81
CA HIS A 357 -11.18 -27.32 -6.32
C HIS A 357 -10.29 -28.05 -5.30
N ASP A 358 -10.78 -28.26 -4.06
CA ASP A 358 -10.05 -28.99 -3.03
C ASP A 358 -10.36 -30.49 -3.12
N PHE A 359 -9.32 -31.31 -3.30
CA PHE A 359 -9.44 -32.77 -3.32
C PHE A 359 -9.22 -33.42 -1.95
N GLY A 360 -9.01 -32.60 -0.92
CA GLY A 360 -8.86 -33.02 0.46
C GLY A 360 -7.43 -33.45 0.79
N THR A 361 -7.32 -34.32 1.80
CA THR A 361 -6.04 -34.80 2.34
C THR A 361 -5.96 -36.33 2.36
N ARG A 362 -4.74 -36.85 2.31
CA ARG A 362 -4.37 -38.25 2.47
C ARG A 362 -3.23 -38.35 3.47
N LYS A 363 -3.30 -39.35 4.35
CA LYS A 363 -2.20 -39.65 5.27
C LYS A 363 -1.33 -40.74 4.66
N LEU A 364 -0.03 -40.62 4.86
CA LEU A 364 0.97 -41.59 4.46
C LEU A 364 1.94 -41.78 5.63
N GLU A 365 2.31 -43.02 5.93
CA GLU A 365 3.38 -43.29 6.87
C GLU A 365 4.69 -43.35 6.10
N LEU A 366 5.67 -42.53 6.47
CA LEU A 366 6.99 -42.52 5.84
C LEU A 366 8.00 -43.28 6.69
N ASP A 367 8.40 -44.44 6.20
CA ASP A 367 9.50 -45.19 6.80
C ASP A 367 10.87 -44.57 6.41
N PRO A 368 11.95 -44.88 7.16
CA PRO A 368 13.31 -44.43 6.83
C PRO A 368 13.74 -44.74 5.39
N ASP A 369 13.21 -45.81 4.79
CA ASP A 369 13.53 -46.26 3.43
C ASP A 369 12.71 -45.58 2.32
N THR A 370 11.74 -44.71 2.66
CA THR A 370 10.80 -44.10 1.70
C THR A 370 11.34 -42.80 1.06
N TYR A 371 12.38 -42.86 0.23
CA TYR A 371 13.05 -41.65 -0.27
C TYR A 371 12.20 -40.80 -1.24
N SER A 372 11.12 -41.34 -1.78
CA SER A 372 10.24 -40.64 -2.70
C SER A 372 8.75 -40.81 -2.40
N VAL A 373 7.96 -39.82 -2.77
CA VAL A 373 6.49 -39.88 -2.71
C VAL A 373 5.94 -39.47 -4.08
N LEU A 374 5.11 -40.32 -4.67
CA LEU A 374 4.39 -40.02 -5.89
C LEU A 374 2.98 -39.52 -5.57
N VAL A 375 2.61 -38.38 -6.13
CA VAL A 375 1.25 -37.82 -6.05
C VAL A 375 0.64 -37.74 -7.45
N GLU A 376 -0.34 -38.60 -7.72
CA GLU A 376 -1.05 -38.64 -8.99
C GLU A 376 -2.41 -37.93 -8.85
N VAL A 377 -2.57 -36.80 -9.51
CA VAL A 377 -3.80 -36.01 -9.46
C VAL A 377 -4.72 -36.42 -10.60
N LYS A 378 -5.95 -36.78 -10.25
CA LYS A 378 -7.01 -37.27 -11.13
C LYS A 378 -8.11 -36.22 -11.24
N ALA A 379 -9.07 -36.45 -12.13
CA ALA A 379 -10.14 -35.49 -12.41
C ALA A 379 -10.92 -35.04 -11.15
N ASN A 380 -11.20 -35.95 -10.21
CA ASN A 380 -12.00 -35.66 -9.02
C ASN A 380 -11.30 -36.04 -7.71
N GLY A 381 -9.98 -36.15 -7.71
CA GLY A 381 -9.24 -36.65 -6.56
C GLY A 381 -7.75 -36.78 -6.81
N PHE A 382 -7.06 -37.47 -5.91
CA PHE A 382 -5.65 -37.79 -6.06
C PHE A 382 -5.30 -39.07 -5.31
N ASP A 383 -4.25 -39.73 -5.77
CA ASP A 383 -3.62 -40.86 -5.12
C ASP A 383 -2.21 -40.50 -4.67
N VAL A 384 -1.76 -41.15 -3.60
CA VAL A 384 -0.44 -40.94 -3.01
C VAL A 384 0.19 -42.30 -2.74
N GLN A 385 1.45 -42.45 -3.15
CA GLN A 385 2.22 -43.67 -2.90
C GLN A 385 3.63 -43.32 -2.42
N GLY A 386 4.08 -43.96 -1.35
CA GLY A 386 5.48 -43.94 -0.93
C GLY A 386 6.28 -44.92 -1.80
N GLY A 387 7.44 -44.49 -2.29
CA GLY A 387 8.35 -45.29 -3.10
C GLY A 387 9.74 -45.32 -2.47
N GLY A 388 10.33 -46.51 -2.41
CA GLY A 388 11.72 -46.71 -2.00
C GLY A 388 12.53 -47.32 -3.13
N ILE A 389 13.50 -46.56 -3.65
CA ILE A 389 14.82 -46.94 -4.18
C ILE A 389 15.58 -45.60 -4.35
N GLN A 390 16.84 -45.57 -3.90
CA GLN A 390 17.75 -44.41 -3.90
C GLN A 390 17.98 -43.79 -5.29
#